data_AF-A0A076H6C8-F1
#
_entry.id   AF-A0A076H6C8-F1
#
_cell.length_a   1.000
_cell.length_b   1.000
_cell.length_c   1.000
_cell.angle_alpha   90.00
_cell.angle_beta   90.00
_cell.angle_gamma   90.00
#
_symmetry.space_group_name_H-M   'P 1'
#
loop_
_entity.id
_entity.type
_entity.pdbx_description
1 polymer ?
#
loop_
_entity_poly.entity_id
_entity_poly.type
_entity_poly.pdbx_seq_one_letter_code
_entity_poly.pdbx_strand_id
1 'polypeptide(L)'
;MPRYSLLRHTGAPNDPSGCHYDLLLEDGESCRTWRLGEIPKDDGSSQNANALPAHRLAWLEPRSAAVSGNRGWAERVMAGCYEGKLPEDSSHPVEIHLVEGDLQGRLLISNGNCCLLRT
;
A
#
# COMPACT_ATOMS: atom_id res chain seq x y z
N MET A 1 13.58 10.86 0.58
CA MET A 1 12.56 10.32 -0.34
C MET A 1 11.38 9.85 0.49
N PRO A 2 10.14 10.05 0.05
CA PRO A 2 8.98 9.49 0.73
C PRO A 2 9.02 7.96 0.72
N ARG A 3 8.51 7.35 1.79
CA ARG A 3 8.56 5.90 2.02
C ARG A 3 7.26 5.23 1.59
N TYR A 4 7.37 3.94 1.28
CA TYR A 4 6.22 3.06 1.22
C TYR A 4 6.35 1.90 2.21
N SER A 5 5.22 1.29 2.53
CA SER A 5 5.18 -0.01 3.21
C SER A 5 4.00 -0.83 2.75
N LEU A 6 4.15 -2.15 2.79
CA LEU A 6 3.07 -3.09 2.63
C LEU A 6 2.80 -3.76 3.97
N LEU A 7 1.57 -3.64 4.46
CA LEU A 7 1.11 -4.33 5.65
C LEU A 7 0.34 -5.56 5.24
N ARG A 8 0.70 -6.73 5.77
CA ARG A 8 -0.16 -7.91 5.72
C ARG A 8 -1.19 -7.79 6.84
N HIS A 9 -2.47 -7.85 6.48
CA HIS A 9 -3.57 -7.80 7.43
C HIS A 9 -4.31 -9.14 7.44
N THR A 10 -4.34 -9.80 8.59
CA THR A 10 -5.02 -11.09 8.78
C THR A 10 -6.14 -11.00 9.81
N GLY A 11 -7.15 -11.87 9.70
CA GLY A 11 -8.18 -12.03 10.71
C GLY A 11 -9.16 -10.85 10.83
N ALA A 12 -9.29 -10.03 9.78
CA ALA A 12 -10.31 -9.00 9.71
C ALA A 12 -11.70 -9.65 9.52
N PRO A 13 -12.71 -9.32 10.35
CA PRO A 13 -14.00 -10.02 10.35
C PRO A 13 -14.79 -9.88 9.05
N ASN A 14 -14.54 -8.82 8.28
CA ASN A 14 -15.18 -8.55 6.99
C ASN A 14 -14.27 -8.88 5.80
N ASP A 15 -13.24 -9.70 6.02
CA ASP A 15 -12.35 -10.14 4.96
C ASP A 15 -12.59 -11.61 4.62
N PRO A 16 -13.30 -11.91 3.51
CA PRO A 16 -13.60 -13.29 3.13
C PRO A 16 -12.36 -14.10 2.73
N SER A 17 -11.26 -13.47 2.32
CA SER A 17 -9.99 -14.18 2.05
C SER A 17 -9.21 -14.49 3.33
N GLY A 18 -9.58 -13.87 4.45
CA GLY A 18 -8.87 -13.96 5.74
C GLY A 18 -7.51 -13.27 5.77
N CYS A 19 -7.01 -12.78 4.64
CA CYS A 19 -5.75 -12.08 4.48
C CYS A 19 -5.79 -11.13 3.27
N HIS A 20 -5.29 -9.92 3.45
CA HIS A 20 -5.04 -8.94 2.38
C HIS A 20 -3.80 -8.09 2.69
N TYR A 21 -3.51 -7.14 1.80
CA TYR A 21 -2.37 -6.25 1.95
C TYR A 21 -2.79 -4.79 1.87
N ASP A 22 -2.30 -3.97 2.79
CA ASP A 22 -2.48 -2.52 2.73
C ASP A 22 -1.18 -1.87 2.24
N LEU A 23 -1.24 -1.22 1.08
CA LEU A 23 -0.16 -0.41 0.54
C LEU A 23 -0.25 1.00 1.10
N LEU A 24 0.77 1.44 1.82
CA LEU A 24 0.90 2.77 2.40
C LEU A 24 1.95 3.55 1.62
N LEU A 25 1.59 4.76 1.16
CA LEU A 25 2.51 5.73 0.57
C LEU A 25 2.56 6.97 1.45
N GLU A 26 3.74 7.37 1.91
CA GLU A 26 3.96 8.55 2.76
C GLU A 26 3.57 9.85 2.05
N ASP A 27 2.61 10.59 2.60
CA ASP A 27 2.09 11.83 2.04
C ASP A 27 1.94 12.90 3.12
N GLY A 28 2.99 13.69 3.31
CA GLY A 28 3.07 14.70 4.36
C GLY A 28 2.98 14.09 5.75
N GLU A 29 1.91 14.40 6.49
CA GLU A 29 1.74 13.98 7.90
C GLU A 29 1.07 12.60 8.06
N SER A 30 0.70 11.94 6.96
CA SER A 30 -0.01 10.66 6.96
C SER A 30 0.41 9.78 5.79
N CYS A 31 -0.22 8.61 5.66
CA CYS A 31 -0.07 7.76 4.48
C CYS A 31 -1.38 7.73 3.70
N ARG A 32 -1.32 7.88 2.38
CA ARG A 32 -2.41 7.39 1.53
C ARG A 32 -2.34 5.88 1.46
N THR A 33 -3.50 5.24 1.49
CA THR A 33 -3.56 3.80 1.67
C THR A 33 -4.55 3.15 0.73
N TRP A 34 -4.15 2.00 0.18
CA TRP A 34 -5.01 1.15 -0.63
C TRP A 34 -4.94 -0.29 -0.16
N ARG A 35 -6.10 -0.93 -0.07
CA ARG A 35 -6.23 -2.36 0.14
C ARG A 35 -6.07 -3.10 -1.19
N LEU A 36 -5.13 -4.04 -1.21
CA LEU A 36 -4.78 -4.93 -2.30
C LEU A 36 -5.10 -6.38 -1.92
N GLY A 37 -5.45 -7.19 -2.92
CA GLY A 37 -5.68 -8.62 -2.71
C GLY A 37 -4.37 -9.40 -2.58
N GLU A 38 -3.36 -9.01 -3.36
CA GLU A 38 -2.06 -9.66 -3.42
C GLU A 38 -0.93 -8.62 -3.34
N ILE A 39 0.28 -9.10 -3.03
CA ILE A 39 1.50 -8.31 -3.19
C ILE A 39 1.66 -7.95 -4.69
N PRO A 40 1.85 -6.67 -5.06
CA PRO A 40 2.14 -6.29 -6.45
C PRO A 40 3.36 -7.04 -6.99
N LYS A 41 3.23 -7.60 -8.19
CA LYS A 41 4.30 -8.34 -8.87
C LYS A 41 4.74 -7.58 -10.12
N ASP A 42 6.03 -7.61 -10.41
CA ASP A 42 6.61 -7.05 -11.63
C ASP A 42 5.94 -7.66 -12.87
N ASP A 43 5.48 -6.80 -13.78
CA ASP A 43 4.77 -7.17 -15.01
C ASP A 43 3.55 -8.09 -14.77
N GLY A 44 3.02 -8.04 -13.54
CA GLY A 44 1.84 -8.76 -13.13
C GLY A 44 0.55 -8.12 -13.68
N SER A 45 -0.52 -8.92 -13.70
CA SER A 45 -1.85 -8.42 -14.01
C SER A 45 -2.26 -7.32 -13.04
N SER A 46 -3.00 -6.34 -13.56
CA SER A 46 -3.68 -5.34 -12.74
C SER A 46 -4.57 -6.02 -11.68
N GLN A 47 -4.56 -5.50 -10.46
CA GLN A 47 -5.40 -5.96 -9.36
C GLN A 47 -6.24 -4.83 -8.77
N ASN A 48 -7.31 -5.16 -8.07
CA ASN A 48 -8.12 -4.16 -7.37
C ASN A 48 -7.29 -3.44 -6.29
N ALA A 49 -7.48 -2.13 -6.20
CA ALA A 49 -6.87 -1.24 -5.23
C ALA A 49 -7.93 -0.33 -4.60
N ASN A 50 -8.48 -0.79 -3.48
CA ASN A 50 -9.55 -0.07 -2.79
C ASN A 50 -8.96 0.99 -1.87
N ALA A 51 -9.24 2.26 -2.11
CA ALA A 51 -8.78 3.35 -1.25
C ALA A 51 -9.31 3.19 0.18
N LEU A 52 -8.43 3.38 1.16
CA LEU A 52 -8.72 3.35 2.59
C LEU A 52 -8.51 4.74 3.21
N PRO A 53 -9.05 4.99 4.42
CA PRO A 53 -8.70 6.17 5.20
C PRO A 53 -7.19 6.29 5.41
N ALA A 54 -6.70 7.52 5.54
CA ALA A 54 -5.29 7.79 5.73
C ALA A 54 -4.74 7.09 6.98
N HIS A 55 -3.57 6.47 6.84
CA HIS A 55 -2.88 5.80 7.95
C HIS A 55 -1.85 6.71 8.61
N ARG A 56 -1.53 6.42 9.87
CA ARG A 56 -0.47 7.12 10.60
C ARG A 56 0.89 6.68 10.09
N LEU A 57 1.84 7.61 9.98
CA LEU A 57 3.24 7.34 9.58
C LEU A 57 3.93 6.25 10.40
N ALA A 58 3.50 6.04 11.65
CA ALA A 58 4.04 5.02 12.53
C ALA A 58 3.88 3.57 12.01
N TRP A 59 3.06 3.35 10.97
CA TRP A 59 2.95 2.05 10.28
C TRP A 59 4.00 1.83 9.18
N LEU A 60 4.77 2.87 8.81
CA LEU A 60 5.92 2.73 7.90
C LEU A 60 7.13 2.07 8.61
N GLU A 61 7.16 2.16 9.94
CA GLU A 61 8.19 1.55 10.77
C GLU A 61 7.96 0.03 10.95
N PRO A 62 9.01 -0.76 11.21
CA PRO A 62 8.87 -2.17 11.58
C PRO A 62 7.85 -2.35 12.72
N ARG A 63 6.72 -2.97 12.40
CA ARG A 63 5.59 -3.11 13.33
C ARG A 63 4.78 -4.37 13.05
N SER A 64 4.32 -4.98 14.12
CA SER A 64 3.37 -6.09 14.13
C SER A 64 2.45 -5.86 15.32
N ALA A 65 1.15 -5.60 15.09
CA ALA A 65 0.23 -5.21 16.16
C ALA A 65 -1.23 -5.58 15.86
N ALA A 66 -1.99 -5.79 16.93
CA ALA A 66 -3.44 -5.95 16.85
C ALA A 66 -4.11 -4.67 16.34
N VAL A 67 -5.06 -4.83 15.42
CA VAL A 67 -5.88 -3.74 14.91
C VAL A 67 -7.05 -3.52 15.89
N SER A 68 -7.27 -2.26 16.27
CA SER A 68 -8.30 -1.88 17.24
C SER A 68 -9.68 -2.40 16.87
N GLY A 69 -10.52 -2.66 17.88
CA GLY A 69 -11.89 -3.14 17.67
C GLY A 69 -11.99 -4.59 17.21
N ASN A 70 -11.01 -5.42 17.59
CA ASN A 70 -10.94 -6.85 17.23
C ASN A 70 -10.99 -7.08 15.70
N ARG A 71 -10.29 -6.21 14.95
CA ARG A 71 -10.28 -6.25 13.48
C ARG A 71 -9.11 -7.02 12.91
N GLY A 72 -8.53 -7.94 13.68
CA GLY A 72 -7.40 -8.76 13.25
C GLY A 72 -6.04 -8.17 13.59
N TRP A 73 -5.03 -8.54 12.82
CA TRP A 73 -3.62 -8.23 13.05
C TRP A 73 -2.97 -7.64 11.81
N ALA A 74 -2.18 -6.58 11.98
CA ALA A 74 -1.42 -5.95 10.90
C ALA A 74 0.09 -6.05 11.16
N GLU A 75 0.82 -6.49 10.15
CA GLU A 75 2.27 -6.66 10.19
C GLU A 75 2.90 -6.04 8.94
N ARG A 76 3.93 -5.23 9.12
CA ARG A 76 4.72 -4.72 8.00
C ARG A 76 5.57 -5.84 7.41
N VAL A 77 5.31 -6.20 6.15
CA VAL A 77 6.00 -7.29 5.45
C VAL A 77 6.96 -6.80 4.37
N MET A 78 6.77 -5.58 3.86
CA MET A 78 7.64 -4.96 2.87
C MET A 78 7.75 -3.46 3.09
N ALA A 79 8.87 -2.86 2.68
CA ALA A 79 9.09 -1.43 2.75
C ALA A 79 10.15 -0.93 1.76
N GLY A 80 10.15 0.38 1.55
CA GLY A 80 11.15 1.02 0.72
C GLY A 80 10.89 2.51 0.51
N CYS A 81 11.48 3.08 -0.53
CA CYS A 81 11.35 4.49 -0.90
C CYS A 81 10.84 4.62 -2.33
N TYR A 82 10.21 5.75 -2.61
CA TYR A 82 9.76 6.09 -3.95
C TYR A 82 10.11 7.51 -4.37
N GLU A 83 10.13 7.73 -5.67
CA GLU A 83 10.25 9.03 -6.33
C GLU A 83 8.96 9.42 -7.03
N GLY A 84 8.77 10.74 -7.21
CA GLY A 84 7.55 11.32 -7.77
C GLY A 84 6.73 12.06 -6.72
N LYS A 85 5.56 12.54 -7.13
CA LYS A 85 4.59 13.23 -6.27
C LYS A 85 3.24 12.56 -6.42
N LEU A 86 2.57 12.33 -5.30
CA LEU A 86 1.16 11.94 -5.33
C LEU A 86 0.34 13.16 -5.78
N PRO A 87 -0.71 12.96 -6.60
CA PRO A 87 -1.55 14.07 -7.06
C PRO A 87 -2.26 14.72 -5.87
N GLU A 88 -2.45 16.03 -5.86
CA GLU A 88 -3.20 16.70 -4.77
C GLU A 88 -4.66 16.23 -4.73
N ASP A 89 -5.26 16.06 -5.91
CA ASP A 89 -6.59 15.50 -6.07
C ASP A 89 -6.53 13.97 -6.15
N SER A 90 -7.14 13.30 -5.17
CA SER A 90 -7.19 11.84 -5.07
C SER A 90 -7.97 11.14 -6.19
N SER A 91 -8.70 11.87 -7.04
CA SER A 91 -9.34 11.32 -8.22
C SER A 91 -8.36 11.11 -9.39
N HIS A 92 -7.21 11.76 -9.37
CA HIS A 92 -6.20 11.60 -10.40
C HIS A 92 -5.36 10.33 -10.18
N PRO A 93 -4.84 9.74 -11.26
CA PRO A 93 -3.96 8.58 -11.17
C PRO A 93 -2.72 8.86 -10.31
N VAL A 94 -2.32 7.88 -9.51
CA VAL A 94 -1.01 7.85 -8.86
C VAL A 94 -0.03 7.17 -9.81
N GLU A 95 1.05 7.87 -10.15
CA GLU A 95 2.17 7.32 -10.91
C GLU A 95 3.48 7.71 -10.22
N ILE A 96 4.13 6.73 -9.61
CA ILE A 96 5.40 6.91 -8.87
C ILE A 96 6.38 5.80 -9.20
N HIS A 97 7.66 6.03 -8.92
CA HIS A 97 8.71 5.03 -9.10
C HIS A 97 9.16 4.52 -7.74
N LEU A 98 8.96 3.23 -7.47
CA LEU A 98 9.54 2.55 -6.31
C LEU A 98 11.02 2.26 -6.62
N VAL A 99 11.93 2.92 -5.89
CA VAL A 99 13.36 2.96 -6.24
C VAL A 99 14.25 2.21 -5.26
N GLU A 100 13.77 1.96 -4.04
CA GLU A 100 14.51 1.24 -3.00
C GLU A 100 13.58 0.26 -2.29
N GLY A 101 14.15 -0.82 -1.77
CA GLY A 101 13.45 -1.78 -0.93
C GLY A 101 12.93 -3.01 -1.68
N ASP A 102 11.88 -3.61 -1.12
CA ASP A 102 11.37 -4.94 -1.51
C ASP A 102 10.59 -4.94 -2.84
N LEU A 103 9.91 -3.84 -3.14
CA LEU A 103 9.23 -3.57 -4.41
C LEU A 103 9.97 -2.48 -5.18
N GLN A 104 10.18 -2.70 -6.48
CA GLN A 104 10.89 -1.77 -7.37
C GLN A 104 10.17 -1.69 -8.72
N GLY A 105 10.24 -0.53 -9.37
CA GLY A 105 9.57 -0.27 -10.65
C GLY A 105 8.47 0.78 -10.55
N ARG A 106 7.72 0.94 -11.63
CA ARG A 106 6.68 1.98 -11.73
C ARG A 106 5.36 1.48 -11.18
N LEU A 107 4.89 2.10 -10.11
CA LEU A 107 3.58 1.83 -9.52
C LEU A 107 2.55 2.77 -10.16
N LEU A 108 1.48 2.19 -10.72
CA LEU A 108 0.34 2.91 -11.23
C LEU A 108 -0.91 2.51 -10.44
N ILE A 109 -1.62 3.50 -9.89
CA ILE A 109 -2.95 3.31 -9.30
C ILE A 109 -3.94 4.23 -10.01
N SER A 110 -4.95 3.66 -10.65
CA SER A 110 -5.96 4.41 -11.41
C SER A 110 -7.25 3.60 -11.50
N ASN A 111 -8.40 4.27 -11.47
CA ASN A 111 -9.72 3.65 -11.63
C ASN A 111 -9.93 2.41 -10.71
N GLY A 112 -9.51 2.51 -9.45
CA GLY A 112 -9.64 1.43 -8.46
C GLY A 112 -8.74 0.22 -8.72
N ASN A 113 -7.73 0.36 -9.56
CA ASN A 113 -6.80 -0.70 -9.94
C ASN A 113 -5.35 -0.29 -9.67
N CYS A 114 -4.50 -1.28 -9.40
CA CYS A 114 -3.07 -1.14 -9.17
C CYS A 114 -2.29 -2.11 -10.06
N CYS A 115 -1.21 -1.62 -10.68
CA CYS A 115 -0.20 -2.47 -11.33
C CYS A 115 1.22 -1.96 -11.01
N LEU A 116 2.18 -2.89 -11.06
CA LEU A 116 3.60 -2.61 -10.92
C LEU A 116 4.29 -3.01 -12.23
N LEU A 117 4.89 -2.06 -12.91
CA LEU A 117 5.56 -2.25 -14.19
C LEU A 117 7.07 -2.23 -13.99
N ARG A 118 7.77 -3.17 -14.63
CA ARG A 118 9.24 -3.15 -14.62
C ARG A 118 9.75 -1.93 -15.39
N THR A 119 10.79 -1.29 -14.87
CA THR A 119 11.50 -0.17 -15.50
C THR A 119 12.80 -0.61 -16.14
#